data_AF-F0F9L2-F1
#
_entry.id   AF-F0F9L2-F1
#
_cell.length_a   1.000
_cell.length_b   1.000
_cell.length_c   1.000
_cell.angle_alpha   90.00
_cell.angle_beta   90.00
_cell.angle_gamma   90.00
#
_symmetry.space_group_name_H-M   'P 1'
#
loop_
_entity.id
_entity.type
_entity.pdbx_description
1 polymer ?
#
loop_
_entity_poly.entity_id
_entity_poly.type
_entity_poly.pdbx_seq_one_letter_code
_entity_poly.pdbx_strand_id
1 'polypeptide(L)'
;MEMYTNVCTYQKLLVYLYQNLDFINMQVISTREFRANQKKYFDLAAHETIYVARRNQAPILISVAKDEDMLSREELLSIQRGLDDIKKGRVNRMEKWESLDDFLERMDHV
;
A
#
# COMPACT_ATOMS: atom_id res chain seq x y z
N MET A 1 -14.98 -18.37 -3.13
CA MET A 1 -14.49 -17.09 -3.68
C MET A 1 -15.23 -16.87 -4.99
N GLU A 2 -16.24 -16.00 -4.98
CA GLU A 2 -17.08 -15.76 -6.15
C GLU A 2 -16.39 -14.71 -7.05
N MET A 3 -15.99 -15.13 -8.25
CA MET A 3 -15.49 -14.21 -9.27
C MET A 3 -16.67 -13.67 -10.08
N TYR A 4 -16.78 -12.35 -10.14
CA TYR A 4 -17.75 -11.69 -11.01
C TYR A 4 -17.01 -11.21 -12.27
N THR A 5 -17.37 -11.77 -13.41
CA THR A 5 -16.84 -11.34 -14.71
C THR A 5 -17.74 -10.24 -15.26
N ASN A 6 -17.27 -9.00 -15.23
CA ASN A 6 -17.94 -7.90 -15.91
C ASN A 6 -17.46 -7.88 -17.37
N VAL A 7 -18.40 -7.99 -18.31
CA VAL A 7 -18.12 -7.92 -19.75
C VAL A 7 -18.52 -6.54 -20.25
N CYS A 8 -17.55 -5.77 -20.71
CA CYS A 8 -17.79 -4.45 -21.30
C CYS A 8 -17.32 -4.43 -22.77
N THR A 9 -18.11 -3.81 -23.64
CA THR A 9 -17.74 -3.59 -25.04
C THR A 9 -17.17 -2.19 -25.22
N TYR A 10 -15.91 -2.07 -25.65
CA TYR A 10 -15.29 -0.80 -26.05
C TYR A 10 -14.80 -0.93 -27.49
N GLN A 11 -15.28 -0.07 -28.39
CA GLN A 11 -14.88 -0.04 -29.81
C GLN A 11 -14.87 -1.42 -30.50
N LYS A 12 -15.94 -2.21 -30.31
CA LYS A 12 -16.11 -3.59 -30.83
C LYS A 12 -15.15 -4.66 -30.25
N LEU A 13 -14.34 -4.34 -29.25
CA LEU A 13 -13.59 -5.32 -28.46
C LEU A 13 -14.37 -5.68 -27.19
N LEU A 14 -14.43 -6.99 -26.91
CA LEU A 14 -14.93 -7.52 -25.64
C LEU A 14 -13.80 -7.49 -24.60
N VAL A 15 -13.98 -6.71 -23.55
CA VAL A 15 -13.05 -6.61 -22.43
C VAL A 15 -13.64 -7.36 -21.24
N TYR A 16 -12.90 -8.36 -20.75
CA TYR A 16 -13.24 -9.12 -19.54
C TYR A 16 -12.52 -8.47 -18.35
N LEU A 17 -13.30 -7.87 -17.45
CA LEU A 17 -12.78 -7.35 -16.18
C LEU A 17 -13.03 -8.39 -15.10
N TYR A 18 -11.94 -9.00 -14.63
CA TYR A 18 -11.94 -9.86 -13.45
C TYR A 18 -11.84 -8.97 -12.21
N GLN A 19 -12.91 -8.89 -11.44
CA GLN A 19 -12.87 -8.27 -10.12
C GLN A 19 -12.92 -9.37 -9.06
N ASN A 20 -11.85 -9.45 -8.26
CA ASN A 20 -11.92 -10.15 -6.99
C ASN A 20 -12.72 -9.26 -6.03
N LEU A 21 -13.95 -9.66 -5.74
CA LEU A 21 -14.72 -9.10 -4.64
C LEU A 21 -14.16 -9.71 -3.35
N ASP A 22 -12.98 -9.26 -2.95
CA ASP A 22 -12.53 -9.38 -1.58
C ASP A 22 -13.42 -8.44 -0.77
N PHE A 23 -14.56 -8.97 -0.31
CA PHE A 23 -15.39 -8.31 0.70
C PHE A 23 -14.55 -8.22 1.97
N ILE A 24 -13.69 -7.21 2.05
CA ILE A 24 -13.08 -6.79 3.29
C ILE A 24 -14.25 -6.28 4.12
N ASN A 25 -14.71 -7.09 5.08
CA ASN A 25 -15.68 -6.66 6.08
C ASN A 25 -15.07 -5.48 6.84
N MET A 26 -15.40 -4.27 6.39
CA MET A 26 -14.90 -3.04 6.97
C MET A 26 -15.84 -2.61 8.09
N GLN A 27 -15.34 -2.57 9.33
CA GLN A 27 -16.10 -2.10 10.49
C GLN A 27 -15.65 -0.70 10.92
N VAL A 28 -16.60 0.22 11.06
CA VAL A 28 -16.34 1.56 11.60
C VAL A 28 -16.91 1.65 13.01
N ILE A 29 -16.05 1.80 14.01
CA ILE A 29 -16.42 1.80 15.44
C ILE A 29 -16.05 3.11 16.11
N SER A 30 -16.74 3.45 17.20
CA SER A 30 -16.41 4.65 17.98
C SER A 30 -15.19 4.43 18.89
N THR A 31 -14.48 5.50 19.25
CA THR A 31 -13.41 5.37 20.27
C THR A 31 -13.90 4.87 21.63
N ARG A 32 -15.17 5.05 21.98
CA ARG A 32 -15.74 4.55 23.25
C ARG A 32 -15.93 3.05 23.21
N GLU A 33 -16.47 2.55 22.11
CA GLU A 33 -16.70 1.14 21.86
C GLU A 33 -15.40 0.36 21.78
N PHE A 34 -14.40 0.91 21.08
CA PHE A 34 -13.07 0.32 21.00
C PHE A 34 -12.46 0.15 22.40
N ARG A 35 -12.49 1.19 23.25
CA ARG A 35 -11.95 1.13 24.62
C ARG A 35 -12.62 0.09 25.50
N ALA A 36 -13.94 -0.06 25.38
CA ALA A 36 -14.72 -1.00 26.17
C ALA A 36 -14.51 -2.47 25.76
N ASN A 37 -14.17 -2.72 24.49
CA ASN A 37 -14.07 -4.08 23.93
C ASN A 37 -12.74 -4.32 23.20
N GLN A 38 -11.63 -3.79 23.72
CA GLN A 38 -10.32 -3.83 23.05
C GLN A 38 -9.92 -5.23 22.60
N LYS A 39 -10.03 -6.22 23.49
CA LYS A 39 -9.68 -7.63 23.17
C LYS A 39 -10.45 -8.15 21.95
N LYS A 40 -11.76 -7.91 21.90
CA LYS A 40 -12.62 -8.34 20.78
C LYS A 40 -12.14 -7.76 19.45
N TYR A 41 -11.80 -6.47 19.42
CA TYR A 41 -11.36 -5.82 18.18
C TYR A 41 -9.93 -6.21 17.78
N PHE A 42 -9.04 -6.56 18.72
CA PHE A 42 -7.76 -7.16 18.37
C PHE A 42 -7.92 -8.54 17.74
N ASP A 43 -8.80 -9.37 18.30
CA ASP A 43 -9.10 -10.70 17.74
C ASP A 43 -9.74 -10.57 16.33
N LEU A 44 -10.62 -9.58 16.13
CA LEU A 44 -11.24 -9.29 14.82
C LEU A 44 -10.25 -8.69 13.80
N ALA A 45 -9.32 -7.85 14.23
CA ALA A 45 -8.34 -7.20 13.36
C ALA A 45 -7.39 -8.19 12.65
N ALA A 46 -7.34 -9.44 13.11
CA ALA A 46 -6.62 -10.53 12.44
C ALA A 46 -7.28 -10.99 11.13
N HIS A 47 -8.57 -10.72 10.96
CA HIS A 47 -9.36 -11.18 9.82
C HIS A 47 -10.07 -10.03 9.08
N GLU A 48 -10.33 -8.92 9.76
CA GLU A 48 -11.13 -7.81 9.27
C GLU A 48 -10.42 -6.47 9.47
N THR A 49 -10.73 -5.49 8.61
CA THR A 49 -10.18 -4.15 8.69
C THR A 49 -11.07 -3.28 9.56
N ILE A 50 -10.52 -2.71 10.65
CA ILE A 50 -11.27 -1.93 11.63
C ILE A 50 -10.85 -0.46 11.57
N TYR A 51 -11.81 0.44 11.42
CA TYR A 51 -11.62 1.87 11.53
C TYR A 51 -12.21 2.40 12.84
N VAL A 52 -11.37 2.99 13.68
CA VAL A 52 -11.80 3.69 14.88
C VAL A 52 -12.05 5.16 14.55
N ALA A 53 -13.31 5.55 14.45
CA ALA A 53 -13.73 6.92 14.21
C ALA A 53 -13.43 7.81 15.42
N ARG A 54 -12.77 8.95 15.15
CA ARG A 54 -12.43 9.96 16.15
C ARG A 54 -13.17 11.26 15.89
N ARG A 55 -13.58 11.94 16.96
CA ARG A 55 -14.26 13.24 16.85
C ARG A 55 -13.28 14.28 16.32
N ASN A 56 -13.62 14.90 15.18
CA ASN A 56 -12.83 15.97 14.53
C ASN A 56 -11.37 15.58 14.23
N GLN A 57 -11.07 14.29 14.06
CA GLN A 57 -9.74 13.79 13.73
C GLN A 57 -9.85 12.64 12.74
N ALA A 58 -8.78 12.40 11.97
CA ALA A 58 -8.69 11.26 11.08
C ALA A 58 -8.92 9.94 11.86
N PRO A 59 -9.64 8.95 11.31
CA PRO A 59 -9.84 7.66 11.96
C PRO A 59 -8.51 6.90 12.10
N ILE A 60 -8.46 5.96 13.04
CA ILE A 60 -7.32 5.05 13.22
C ILE A 60 -7.66 3.73 12.53
N LEU A 61 -6.75 3.21 11.72
CA LEU A 61 -6.82 1.86 11.15
C LEU A 61 -6.20 0.87 12.13
N ILE A 62 -6.89 -0.24 12.40
CA ILE A 62 -6.35 -1.36 13.14
C ILE A 62 -6.35 -2.58 12.22
N SER A 63 -5.16 -3.10 11.96
CA SER A 63 -4.92 -4.33 11.22
C SER A 63 -3.71 -5.02 11.84
N VAL A 64 -3.63 -6.35 11.69
CA VAL A 64 -2.38 -7.06 11.98
C VAL A 64 -1.34 -6.62 10.97
N ALA A 65 -0.18 -6.19 11.45
CA ALA A 65 0.94 -5.90 10.58
C ALA A 65 1.45 -7.18 9.94
N LYS A 66 1.65 -7.14 8.62
CA LYS A 66 2.22 -8.24 7.86
C LYS A 66 3.74 -8.12 7.85
N ASP A 67 4.44 -9.20 7.53
CA ASP A 67 5.89 -9.17 7.36
C ASP A 67 6.31 -8.14 6.29
N GLU A 68 5.51 -7.96 5.24
CA GLU A 68 5.69 -6.92 4.21
C GLU A 68 5.56 -5.48 4.74
N ASP A 69 4.82 -5.28 5.84
CA ASP A 69 4.68 -3.97 6.49
C ASP A 69 5.87 -3.68 7.44
N MET A 70 6.70 -4.69 7.72
CA MET A 70 7.81 -4.63 8.66
C MET A 70 9.13 -4.49 7.90
N LEU A 71 9.54 -3.24 7.68
CA LEU A 71 10.86 -2.95 7.10
C LEU A 71 11.96 -3.47 8.03
N SER A 72 12.87 -4.28 7.48
CA SER A 72 14.07 -4.71 8.19
C SER A 72 14.98 -3.53 8.52
N ARG A 73 15.89 -3.73 9.47
CA ARG A 73 16.89 -2.70 9.83
C ARG A 73 17.73 -2.29 8.61
N GLU A 74 18.04 -3.23 7.74
CA GLU A 74 18.85 -2.99 6.54
C GLU A 74 18.08 -2.14 5.52
N GLU A 75 16.81 -2.44 5.29
CA GLU A 75 15.95 -1.65 4.40
C GLU A 75 15.73 -0.24 4.92
N LEU A 76 15.49 -0.07 6.23
CA LEU A 76 15.38 1.26 6.85
C LEU A 76 16.65 2.09 6.68
N LEU A 77 17.82 1.47 6.86
CA LEU A 77 19.11 2.14 6.64
C LEU A 77 19.31 2.49 5.16
N SER A 78 18.88 1.62 4.24
CA SER A 78 18.96 1.88 2.80
C SER A 78 18.08 3.07 2.39
N ILE A 79 16.83 3.12 2.87
CA ILE A 79 15.92 4.25 2.66
C ILE A 79 16.53 5.54 3.23
N GLN A 80 17.04 5.50 4.46
CA GLN A 80 17.66 6.67 5.08
C GLN A 80 18.85 7.19 4.28
N ARG A 81 19.70 6.29 3.77
CA ARG A 81 20.82 6.65 2.88
C ARG A 81 20.31 7.30 1.59
N GLY A 82 19.30 6.71 0.95
CA GLY A 82 18.68 7.27 -0.25
C GLY A 82 18.10 8.67 -0.03
N LEU A 83 17.43 8.90 1.10
CA LEU A 83 16.92 10.23 1.48
C LEU A 83 18.04 11.24 1.70
N ASP A 84 19.12 10.84 2.36
CA ASP A 84 20.30 11.69 2.56
C ASP A 84 20.99 12.03 1.23
N ASP A 85 21.03 11.08 0.30
CA ASP A 85 21.60 11.25 -1.03
C ASP A 85 20.77 12.22 -1.87
N ILE A 86 19.43 12.09 -1.86
CA ILE A 86 18.51 13.07 -2.47
C ILE A 86 18.76 14.46 -1.90
N LYS A 87 18.81 14.58 -0.56
CA LYS A 87 19.01 15.88 0.10
C LYS A 87 20.36 16.52 -0.24
N LYS A 88 21.40 15.71 -0.42
CA LYS A 88 22.75 16.17 -0.77
C LYS A 88 22.96 16.32 -2.28
N GLY A 89 21.93 16.06 -3.10
CA GLY A 89 22.05 16.10 -4.56
C GLY A 89 22.91 14.97 -5.15
N ARG A 90 23.19 13.91 -4.38
CA ARG A 90 23.90 12.70 -4.83
C ARG A 90 22.95 11.76 -5.54
N VAL A 91 22.24 12.28 -6.54
CA VAL A 91 21.23 11.56 -7.31
C VAL A 91 21.49 11.72 -8.79
N ASN A 92 21.26 10.65 -9.53
CA ASN A 92 21.33 10.66 -10.98
C ASN A 92 19.91 10.67 -11.52
N ARG A 93 19.64 11.54 -12.48
CA ARG A 93 18.34 11.67 -13.12
C ARG A 93 18.44 11.12 -14.54
N MET A 94 17.42 10.38 -14.94
CA MET A 94 17.21 10.01 -16.34
C MET A 94 16.68 11.20 -17.11
N GLU A 95 17.23 11.43 -18.30
CA GLU A 95 16.72 12.46 -19.20
C GLU A 95 15.42 12.02 -19.87
N LYS A 96 14.60 13.00 -20.32
CA LYS A 96 13.25 12.74 -20.84
C LYS A 96 13.19 11.78 -22.04
N TRP A 97 14.28 11.70 -22.80
CA TRP A 97 14.38 10.93 -24.05
C TRP A 97 15.45 9.84 -23.98
N GLU A 98 15.98 9.57 -22.78
CA GLU A 98 17.00 8.55 -22.54
C GLU A 98 16.33 7.21 -22.19
N SER A 99 16.81 6.11 -22.79
CA SER A 99 16.35 4.78 -22.42
C SER A 99 17.01 4.30 -21.11
N LEU A 100 16.47 3.25 -20.48
CA LEU A 100 17.10 2.68 -19.28
C LEU A 100 18.52 2.17 -19.57
N ASP A 101 18.72 1.56 -20.73
CA ASP A 101 20.03 1.02 -21.14
C ASP A 101 21.04 2.15 -21.34
N ASP A 102 20.67 3.21 -22.07
CA ASP A 102 21.52 4.39 -22.27
C ASP A 102 21.90 5.06 -20.93
N PHE A 103 20.94 5.11 -19.99
CA PHE A 103 21.18 5.66 -18.65
C PHE A 103 22.20 4.83 -17.87
N LEU A 104 22.08 3.49 -17.90
CA LEU A 104 22.99 2.60 -17.18
C LEU A 104 24.41 2.62 -17.80
N GLU A 105 24.51 2.68 -19.13
CA GLU A 105 25.77 2.84 -19.84
C GLU A 105 26.47 4.16 -19.47
N ARG A 106 25.73 5.27 -19.39
CA ARG A 106 26.27 6.57 -18.96
C ARG A 106 26.75 6.57 -17.50
N MET A 107 26.15 5.72 -16.67
CA MET A 107 26.44 5.66 -15.24
C MET A 107 27.59 4.69 -14.87
N ASP A 108 28.29 4.13 -15.86
CA ASP A 108 29.34 3.12 -15.68
C ASP A 108 28.86 1.91 -14.83
N HIS A 109 27.59 1.54 -14.97
CA HIS A 109 26.99 0.41 -14.26
C HIS A 109 26.92 -0.87 -15.12
N VAL A 110 27.71 -0.95 -16.21
CA VAL A 110 27.93 -2.13 -17.06
C VAL A 110 29.42 -2.41 -17.19
#